data_AF-A0A0P6Y0R9-F1
#
_entry.id   AF-A0A0P6Y0R9-F1
#
_cell.length_a   1.000
_cell.length_b   1.000
_cell.length_c   1.000
_cell.angle_alpha   90.00
_cell.angle_beta   90.00
_cell.angle_gamma   90.00
#
_symmetry.space_group_name_H-M   'P 1'
#
loop_
_entity.id
_entity.type
_entity.pdbx_description
1 polymer ?
#
loop_
_entity_poly.entity_id
_entity_poly.type
_entity_poly.pdbx_seq_one_letter_code
_entity_poly.pdbx_strand_id
1 'polypeptide(L)'
;MTETILSGRLDGKGRNQLKGLLNMMYSPSELAEELGIDKNQVYRVYIKLNCPHVRDDFRHIWINGQEFKAWYLETYKKTELAEDETFCKTCRVPVKLYKPELKTKGRVTYLLSHCPTCGRLLTKIISSSRGNNY
;
A
#
# COMPACT_ATOMS: atom_id res chain seq x y z
N MET A 1 12.71 14.53 0.46
CA MET A 1 11.50 14.16 -0.31
C MET A 1 11.33 12.66 -0.13
N THR A 2 10.33 12.20 0.61
CA THR A 2 10.07 10.76 0.78
C THR A 2 9.47 10.23 -0.53
N GLU A 3 10.27 9.52 -1.32
CA GLU A 3 9.78 8.81 -2.49
C GLU A 3 8.82 7.71 -2.04
N THR A 4 7.54 7.84 -2.39
CA THR A 4 6.55 6.81 -2.08
C THR A 4 6.84 5.58 -2.95
N ILE A 5 7.29 4.48 -2.33
CA ILE A 5 7.44 3.20 -3.04
C ILE A 5 6.04 2.64 -3.30
N LEU A 6 5.69 2.52 -4.57
CA LEU A 6 4.37 2.02 -4.99
C LEU A 6 4.43 0.61 -5.55
N SER A 7 5.57 0.24 -6.16
CA SER A 7 5.79 -1.10 -6.67
C SER A 7 5.78 -2.11 -5.53
N GLY A 8 5.07 -3.23 -5.71
CA GLY A 8 5.00 -4.31 -4.72
C GLY A 8 4.00 -4.09 -3.58
N ARG A 9 3.19 -3.03 -3.63
CA ARG A 9 2.13 -2.83 -2.63
C ARG A 9 1.04 -3.90 -2.81
N LEU A 10 0.86 -4.72 -1.79
CA LEU A 10 -0.22 -5.69 -1.66
C LEU A 10 -1.58 -5.00 -1.64
N ASP A 11 -2.56 -5.71 -2.20
CA ASP A 11 -3.97 -5.36 -2.13
C ASP A 11 -4.56 -5.69 -0.74
N GLY A 12 -5.88 -5.50 -0.57
CA GLY A 12 -6.55 -5.77 0.70
C GLY A 12 -6.43 -7.23 1.15
N LYS A 13 -6.48 -8.18 0.21
CA LYS A 13 -6.39 -9.61 0.49
C LYS A 13 -4.98 -9.98 0.93
N GLY A 14 -3.95 -9.65 0.14
CA GLY A 14 -2.56 -9.93 0.46
C GLY A 14 -2.12 -9.24 1.75
N ARG A 15 -2.61 -8.01 2.02
CA ARG A 15 -2.35 -7.33 3.29
C ARG A 15 -2.99 -8.03 4.48
N ASN A 16 -4.13 -8.69 4.31
CA ASN A 16 -4.72 -9.48 5.38
C ASN A 16 -3.91 -10.76 5.62
N GLN A 17 -3.38 -11.39 4.56
CA GLN A 17 -2.52 -12.58 4.68
C GLN A 17 -1.20 -12.32 5.40
N LEU A 18 -0.65 -11.10 5.33
CA LEU A 18 0.51 -10.70 6.15
C LEU A 18 0.30 -10.97 7.65
N LYS A 19 -0.94 -10.91 8.15
CA LYS A 19 -1.21 -11.17 9.57
C LYS A 19 -0.97 -12.63 9.94
N GLY A 20 -1.13 -13.55 8.98
CA GLY A 20 -1.01 -14.99 9.13
C GLY A 20 0.39 -15.55 8.89
N LEU A 21 1.33 -14.75 8.37
CA LEU A 21 2.73 -15.20 8.21
C LEU A 21 3.31 -15.66 9.56
N LEU A 22 3.87 -16.86 9.60
CA LEU A 22 4.42 -17.45 10.81
C LEU A 22 5.88 -17.01 11.00
N ASN A 23 6.42 -17.20 12.22
CA ASN A 23 7.84 -17.00 12.50
C ASN A 23 8.66 -18.21 12.00
N MET A 24 8.73 -18.38 10.68
CA MET A 24 9.49 -19.43 10.02
C MET A 24 10.07 -18.93 8.70
N MET A 25 11.00 -19.70 8.14
CA MET A 25 11.62 -19.39 6.86
C MET A 25 10.71 -19.86 5.72
N TYR A 26 10.47 -18.96 4.78
CA TYR A 26 9.75 -19.21 3.54
C TYR A 26 10.72 -19.06 2.37
N SER A 27 10.63 -19.94 1.39
CA SER A 27 11.18 -19.67 0.07
C SER A 27 10.36 -18.55 -0.62
N PRO A 28 10.91 -17.89 -1.66
CA PRO A 28 10.17 -16.88 -2.41
C PRO A 28 8.87 -17.40 -3.05
N SER A 29 8.80 -18.69 -3.38
CA SER A 29 7.59 -19.30 -3.95
C SER A 29 6.51 -19.49 -2.88
N GLU A 30 6.86 -20.03 -1.72
CA GLU A 30 5.93 -20.23 -0.61
C GLU A 30 5.41 -18.88 -0.10
N LEU A 31 6.31 -17.90 0.08
CA LEU A 31 5.89 -16.55 0.49
C LEU A 31 4.91 -15.92 -0.50
N ALA A 32 5.12 -16.12 -1.80
CA ALA A 32 4.24 -15.60 -2.83
C ALA A 32 2.86 -16.27 -2.79
N GLU A 33 2.81 -17.58 -2.56
CA GLU A 33 1.58 -18.34 -2.41
C GLU A 33 0.77 -17.89 -1.19
N GLU A 34 1.41 -17.79 -0.02
CA GLU A 34 0.80 -17.32 1.22
C GLU A 34 0.19 -15.93 1.07
N LEU A 35 0.90 -15.02 0.38
CA LEU A 35 0.45 -13.65 0.16
C LEU A 35 -0.51 -13.51 -1.03
N GLY A 36 -0.70 -14.56 -1.83
CA GLY A 36 -1.52 -14.55 -3.04
C GLY A 36 -0.99 -13.59 -4.11
N ILE A 37 0.32 -13.51 -4.28
CA ILE A 37 1.00 -12.65 -5.27
C ILE A 37 1.84 -13.47 -6.26
N ASP A 38 2.26 -12.83 -7.34
CA ASP A 38 3.21 -13.43 -8.27
C ASP A 38 4.61 -13.50 -7.65
N LYS A 39 5.29 -14.65 -7.79
CA LYS A 39 6.64 -14.86 -7.26
C LYS A 39 7.67 -13.86 -7.80
N ASN A 40 7.49 -13.32 -9.01
CA ASN A 40 8.39 -12.30 -9.53
C ASN A 40 8.31 -11.01 -8.72
N GLN A 41 7.20 -10.72 -8.03
CA GLN A 41 7.13 -9.57 -7.13
C GLN A 41 8.12 -9.71 -5.97
N VAL A 42 8.26 -10.91 -5.40
CA VAL A 42 9.26 -11.19 -4.36
C VAL A 42 10.66 -10.92 -4.90
N TYR A 43 11.04 -11.54 -6.02
CA TYR A 43 12.39 -11.40 -6.58
C TYR A 43 12.72 -10.02 -7.13
N ARG A 44 11.80 -9.42 -7.91
CA ARG A 44 12.07 -8.20 -8.69
C ARG A 44 11.78 -6.93 -7.91
N VAL A 45 10.96 -7.01 -6.86
CA VAL A 45 10.59 -5.85 -6.05
C VAL A 45 11.13 -5.99 -4.64
N TYR A 46 10.69 -6.99 -3.88
CA TYR A 46 11.01 -7.05 -2.45
C TYR A 46 12.49 -7.27 -2.17
N ILE A 47 13.12 -8.22 -2.86
CA ILE A 47 14.57 -8.46 -2.71
C ILE A 47 15.38 -7.24 -3.15
N LYS A 48 14.98 -6.55 -4.22
CA LYS A 48 15.65 -5.31 -4.67
C LYS A 48 15.48 -4.14 -3.70
N LEU A 49 14.41 -4.15 -2.92
CA LEU A 49 14.14 -3.18 -1.86
C LEU A 49 14.76 -3.59 -0.51
N ASN A 50 15.70 -4.54 -0.51
CA ASN A 50 16.39 -5.03 0.68
C ASN A 50 15.44 -5.59 1.75
N CYS A 51 14.38 -6.28 1.32
CA CYS A 51 13.60 -7.12 2.21
C CYS A 51 14.52 -8.05 3.03
N PRO A 52 14.26 -8.26 4.33
CA PRO A 52 15.04 -9.18 5.15
C PRO A 52 15.01 -10.57 4.54
N HIS A 53 16.19 -11.08 4.21
CA HIS A 53 16.37 -12.41 3.65
C HIS A 53 17.78 -12.89 3.94
N VAL A 54 17.95 -14.20 3.97
CA VAL A 54 19.26 -14.85 4.04
C VAL A 54 19.46 -15.70 2.79
N ARG A 55 20.73 -15.96 2.48
CA ARG A 55 21.11 -16.93 1.45
C ARG A 55 21.81 -18.09 2.12
N ASP A 56 21.40 -19.31 1.79
CA ASP A 56 22.13 -20.50 2.22
C ASP A 56 23.39 -20.73 1.36
N ASP A 57 24.15 -21.78 1.68
CA ASP A 57 25.38 -22.15 0.97
C ASP A 57 25.15 -22.46 -0.52
N PHE A 58 23.92 -22.84 -0.88
CA PHE A 58 23.48 -23.11 -2.26
C PHE A 58 22.90 -21.87 -2.95
N ARG A 59 22.96 -20.71 -2.28
CA ARG A 59 22.42 -19.41 -2.72
C ARG A 59 20.89 -19.38 -2.85
N HIS A 60 20.15 -20.31 -2.23
CA HIS A 60 18.71 -20.19 -2.11
C HIS A 60 18.36 -19.05 -1.16
N ILE A 61 17.28 -18.34 -1.49
CA ILE A 61 16.79 -17.23 -0.70
C ILE A 61 15.80 -17.78 0.31
N TRP A 62 15.96 -17.36 1.56
CA TRP A 62 15.03 -17.67 2.66
C TRP A 62 14.59 -16.39 3.34
N ILE A 63 13.30 -16.24 3.57
CA ILE A 63 12.67 -15.04 4.12
C ILE A 63 11.90 -15.43 5.36
N ASN A 64 12.23 -14.83 6.51
CA ASN A 64 11.44 -15.04 7.72
C ASN A 64 10.09 -14.30 7.61
N GLY A 65 8.97 -14.99 7.87
CA GLY A 65 7.63 -14.42 7.70
C GLY A 65 7.32 -13.21 8.60
N GLN A 66 7.77 -13.21 9.86
CA GLN A 66 7.56 -12.08 10.78
C GLN A 66 8.45 -10.89 10.46
N GLU A 67 9.71 -11.14 10.12
CA GLU A 67 10.63 -10.08 9.67
C GLU A 67 10.12 -9.44 8.39
N PHE A 68 9.67 -10.25 7.42
CA PHE A 68 9.03 -9.78 6.19
C PHE A 68 7.83 -8.88 6.50
N LYS A 69 6.94 -9.32 7.39
CA LYS A 69 5.76 -8.56 7.80
C LYS A 69 6.15 -7.21 8.40
N ALA A 70 7.10 -7.19 9.33
CA ALA A 70 7.56 -5.96 9.96
C ALA A 70 8.17 -5.00 8.93
N TRP A 71 9.08 -5.50 8.10
CA TRP A 71 9.69 -4.74 7.00
C TRP A 71 8.64 -4.19 6.03
N TYR A 72 7.66 -5.01 5.65
CA TYR A 72 6.62 -4.61 4.70
C TYR A 72 5.75 -3.49 5.27
N LEU A 73 5.35 -3.58 6.55
CA LEU A 73 4.52 -2.56 7.19
C LEU A 73 5.23 -1.20 7.28
N GLU A 74 6.54 -1.21 7.51
CA GLU A 74 7.36 0.00 7.53
C GLU A 74 7.57 0.55 6.12
N THR A 75 7.97 -0.31 5.17
CA THR A 75 8.24 0.07 3.77
C THR A 75 7.01 0.65 3.07
N TYR A 76 5.84 0.06 3.29
CA TYR A 76 4.57 0.45 2.66
C TYR A 76 3.61 1.14 3.64
N LYS A 77 4.17 1.92 4.56
CA LYS A 77 3.42 2.74 5.51
C LYS A 77 2.38 3.58 4.78
N LYS A 78 1.19 3.70 5.37
CA LYS A 78 0.16 4.57 4.83
C LYS A 78 0.61 6.01 5.06
N THR A 79 0.60 6.80 4.00
CA THR A 79 0.78 8.24 4.12
C THR A 79 -0.45 8.82 4.79
N GLU A 80 -0.26 9.50 5.91
CA GLU A 80 -1.31 10.26 6.56
C GLU A 80 -1.63 11.49 5.71
N LEU A 81 -2.92 11.78 5.55
CA LEU A 81 -3.40 12.93 4.79
C LEU A 81 -4.04 13.90 5.77
N ALA A 82 -3.71 15.18 5.66
CA ALA A 82 -4.40 16.21 6.42
C ALA A 82 -5.88 16.33 5.99
N GLU A 83 -6.69 17.03 6.79
CA GLU A 83 -8.11 17.27 6.51
C GLU A 83 -8.35 18.04 5.20
N ASP A 84 -7.39 18.86 4.77
CA ASP A 84 -7.40 19.61 3.52
C ASP A 84 -6.66 18.90 2.37
N GLU A 85 -6.17 17.68 2.58
CA GLU A 85 -5.39 16.93 1.57
C GLU A 85 -6.12 15.72 1.01
N THR A 86 -5.76 15.34 -0.22
CA THR A 86 -6.17 14.09 -0.85
C THR A 86 -5.00 13.46 -1.61
N PHE A 87 -5.06 12.16 -1.89
CA PHE A 87 -3.99 11.47 -2.60
C PHE A 87 -4.25 11.48 -4.12
N CYS A 88 -3.36 12.09 -4.89
CA CYS A 88 -3.47 12.08 -6.34
C CYS A 88 -2.99 10.74 -6.90
N LYS A 89 -3.86 9.96 -7.54
CA LYS A 89 -3.48 8.65 -8.13
C LYS A 89 -2.54 8.77 -9.34
N THR A 90 -2.47 9.95 -9.96
CA THR A 90 -1.53 10.23 -11.07
C THR A 90 -0.18 10.67 -10.54
N CYS A 91 -0.13 11.73 -9.71
CA CYS A 91 1.12 12.24 -9.14
C CYS A 91 1.71 11.34 -8.06
N ARG A 92 0.87 10.48 -7.47
CA ARG A 92 1.21 9.52 -6.40
C ARG A 92 1.79 10.17 -5.15
N VAL A 93 1.32 11.37 -4.87
CA VAL A 93 1.65 12.15 -3.68
C VAL A 93 0.37 12.72 -3.05
N PRO A 94 0.39 13.00 -1.74
CA PRO A 94 -0.57 13.90 -1.11
C PRO A 94 -0.57 15.26 -1.82
N VAL A 95 -1.76 15.81 -2.05
CA VAL A 95 -1.94 17.14 -2.60
C VAL A 95 -3.05 17.85 -1.86
N LYS A 96 -2.86 19.15 -1.64
CA LYS A 96 -3.89 20.01 -1.06
C LYS A 96 -5.08 20.15 -2.00
N LEU A 97 -6.27 20.16 -1.42
CA LEU A 97 -7.50 20.54 -2.09
C LEU A 97 -7.50 22.06 -2.27
N TYR A 98 -7.68 22.53 -3.49
CA TYR A 98 -7.77 23.95 -3.81
C TYR A 98 -9.17 24.28 -4.31
N LYS A 99 -9.87 25.15 -3.57
CA LYS A 99 -11.28 25.51 -3.80
C LYS A 99 -12.17 24.27 -3.99
N PRO A 100 -12.23 23.36 -3.01
CA PRO A 100 -13.01 22.14 -3.18
C PRO A 100 -14.51 22.42 -3.21
N GLU A 101 -15.22 21.77 -4.13
CA GLU A 101 -16.69 21.78 -4.21
C GLU A 101 -17.26 20.62 -3.40
N LEU A 102 -18.15 20.91 -2.45
CA LEU A 102 -18.89 19.89 -1.71
C LEU A 102 -20.01 19.33 -2.58
N LYS A 103 -20.03 18.01 -2.78
CA LYS A 103 -21.13 17.31 -3.46
C LYS A 103 -21.64 16.16 -2.61
N THR A 104 -22.95 16.00 -2.64
CA THR A 104 -23.64 14.87 -2.00
C THR A 104 -24.32 14.05 -3.08
N LYS A 105 -24.02 12.75 -3.12
CA LYS A 105 -24.68 11.79 -4.02
C LYS A 105 -25.24 10.64 -3.20
N GLY A 106 -26.56 10.65 -3.01
CA GLY A 106 -27.24 9.70 -2.15
C GLY A 106 -26.76 9.80 -0.70
N ARG A 107 -26.05 8.77 -0.23
CA ARG A 107 -25.56 8.61 1.15
C ARG A 107 -24.09 8.99 1.36
N VAL A 108 -23.46 9.59 0.36
CA VAL A 108 -22.03 9.92 0.39
C VAL A 108 -21.85 11.41 0.12
N THR A 109 -21.14 12.08 1.02
CA THR A 109 -20.69 13.47 0.87
C THR A 109 -19.20 13.48 0.60
N TYR A 110 -18.79 14.17 -0.47
CA TYR A 110 -17.42 14.24 -0.93
C TYR A 110 -17.05 15.63 -1.44
N LEU A 111 -15.76 15.95 -1.40
CA LEU A 111 -15.16 17.13 -2.00
C LEU A 111 -14.60 16.79 -3.37
N LEU A 112 -14.83 17.67 -4.34
CA LEU A 112 -14.16 17.66 -5.64
C LEU A 112 -13.17 18.81 -5.72
N SER A 113 -11.97 18.52 -6.19
CA SER A 113 -10.93 19.53 -6.47
C SER A 113 -10.10 19.06 -7.64
N HIS A 114 -9.43 19.98 -8.32
CA HIS A 114 -8.39 19.61 -9.29
C HIS A 114 -7.04 19.46 -8.59
N CYS A 115 -6.22 18.54 -9.09
CA CYS A 115 -4.84 18.41 -8.65
C CYS A 115 -4.04 19.64 -9.11
N PRO A 116 -3.33 20.35 -8.22
CA PRO A 116 -2.54 21.52 -8.61
C PRO A 116 -1.35 21.17 -9.51
N THR A 117 -0.88 19.91 -9.48
CA THR A 117 0.29 19.46 -10.24
C THR A 117 -0.06 18.90 -11.61
N CYS A 118 -1.11 18.07 -11.71
CA CYS A 118 -1.46 17.39 -12.97
C CYS A 118 -2.85 17.72 -13.52
N GLY A 119 -3.60 18.61 -12.88
CA GLY A 119 -4.95 19.02 -13.32
C GLY A 119 -6.04 17.95 -13.24
N ARG A 120 -5.75 16.73 -12.79
CA ARG A 120 -6.74 15.65 -12.70
C ARG A 120 -7.81 15.97 -11.65
N LEU A 121 -9.07 15.61 -11.93
CA LEU A 121 -10.14 15.68 -10.95
C LEU A 121 -9.88 14.70 -9.79
N LEU A 122 -9.89 15.23 -8.58
CA LEU A 122 -9.69 14.53 -7.32
C LEU A 122 -11.00 14.50 -6.55
N THR A 123 -11.16 13.42 -5.78
CA THR A 123 -12.34 13.22 -4.94
C THR A 123 -11.88 12.83 -3.55
N LYS A 124 -12.39 13.53 -2.52
CA LYS A 124 -12.18 13.17 -1.11
C LYS A 124 -13.53 12.90 -0.45
N ILE A 125 -13.75 11.68 0.02
CA ILE A 125 -14.98 11.34 0.75
C ILE A 125 -14.86 11.90 2.17
N ILE A 126 -15.84 12.69 2.60
CA ILE A 126 -15.92 13.24 3.96
C ILE A 126 -16.76 12.31 4.84
N SER A 127 -17.92 11.90 4.34
CA SER A 127 -18.83 11.04 5.09
C SER A 127 -19.54 10.06 4.16
N SER A 128 -19.81 8.88 4.69
CA SER A 128 -20.67 7.89 4.06
C SER A 128 -21.50 7.22 5.15
N SER A 129 -22.83 7.19 5.01
CA SER A 129 -23.70 6.46 5.94
C SER A 129 -23.76 4.95 5.67
N ARG A 130 -22.72 4.38 5.04
CA ARG A 130 -22.51 2.93 5.06
C ARG A 130 -22.04 2.57 6.46
N GLY A 131 -22.84 1.78 7.17
CA GLY A 131 -22.63 1.43 8.58
C GLY A 131 -21.19 1.03 8.89
N ASN A 132 -20.72 1.48 10.05
CA ASN A 132 -19.54 0.97 10.74
C ASN A 132 -19.49 -0.56 10.62
N ASN A 133 -18.44 -1.09 9.99
CA ASN A 133 -17.94 -2.42 10.29
C ASN A 133 -16.43 -2.27 10.42
N TYR A 134 -16.00 -2.11 11.67
CA TYR A 134 -14.61 -2.30 12.10
C TYR A 134 -14.30 -3.80 12.10
#